data_AF-A0AA39SNK6-F1
#
_entry.id   AF-A0AA39SNK6-F1
#
_cell.length_a   1.000
_cell.length_b   1.000
_cell.length_c   1.000
_cell.angle_alpha   90.00
_cell.angle_beta   90.00
_cell.angle_gamma   90.00
#
_symmetry.space_group_name_H-M   'P 1'
#
loop_
_entity.id
_entity.type
_entity.pdbx_description
1 polymer ?
#
loop_
_entity_poly.entity_id
_entity_poly.type
_entity_poly.pdbx_seq_one_letter_code
_entity_poly.pdbx_strand_id
1 'polypeptide(L)'
;MDPNVTSQLMVSCRGQVDQTSGDLLNGKFKSWNINGYKFSYFSNEQEKYFNYSVREDVTSFPMLQIDWNSSLMDDRGQSLASCSVFNQYRVSDEYKRPRKCNSSSSYLVPKSGFMSGDGIKFRESDNMTLADCRQKCYKDCSCVAYAATNRANDTGCEIWSRGTMFKESNDDNSRDIYMEFIPPGKCKSA
;
A
#
# COMPACT_ATOMS: atom_id res chain seq x y z
N MET A 1 -1.12 17.42 4.78
CA MET A 1 -0.33 18.47 4.11
C MET A 1 1.13 18.20 4.37
N ASP A 2 2.01 18.48 3.42
CA ASP A 2 3.45 18.39 3.67
C ASP A 2 3.87 19.48 4.67
N PRO A 3 4.41 19.12 5.86
CA PRO A 3 4.89 20.12 6.82
C PRO A 3 6.12 20.88 6.33
N ASN A 4 6.83 20.35 5.33
CA ASN A 4 8.10 20.90 4.80
C ASN A 4 7.93 21.66 3.47
N VAL A 5 6.79 21.50 2.77
CA VAL A 5 6.50 22.16 1.48
C VAL A 5 5.13 22.83 1.55
N THR A 6 5.09 24.15 1.39
CA THR A 6 3.93 24.97 1.74
C THR A 6 2.71 24.83 0.82
N SER A 7 2.71 24.06 -0.27
CA SER A 7 1.54 24.01 -1.17
C SER A 7 1.33 22.67 -1.85
N GLN A 8 1.59 21.57 -1.13
CA GLN A 8 1.46 20.21 -1.64
C GLN A 8 0.60 19.33 -0.74
N LEU A 9 -0.26 18.51 -1.37
CA LEU A 9 -0.98 17.43 -0.72
C LEU A 9 -0.19 16.13 -0.88
N MET A 10 -0.22 15.30 0.18
CA MET A 10 0.41 13.99 0.20
C MET A 10 -0.63 12.96 0.58
N VAL A 11 -0.66 11.86 -0.18
CA VAL A 11 -1.35 10.64 0.21
C VAL A 11 -0.31 9.75 0.88
N SER A 12 -0.52 9.52 2.18
CA SER A 12 0.32 8.64 2.99
C SER A 12 -0.49 7.43 3.41
N CYS A 13 0.02 6.24 3.12
CA CYS A 13 -0.56 4.98 3.57
C CYS A 13 0.32 4.35 4.61
N ARG A 14 -0.26 4.10 5.80
CA ARG A 14 0.43 3.42 6.91
C ARG A 14 1.80 4.05 7.21
N GLY A 15 1.86 5.39 7.17
CA GLY A 15 3.05 6.19 7.45
C GLY A 15 4.06 6.31 6.31
N GLN A 16 3.78 5.74 5.13
CA GLN A 16 4.62 5.89 3.94
C GLN A 16 3.96 6.82 2.94
N VAL A 17 4.70 7.80 2.42
CA VAL A 17 4.20 8.68 1.34
C VAL A 17 4.21 7.89 0.03
N ASP A 18 3.02 7.65 -0.55
CA ASP A 18 2.86 6.90 -1.79
C ASP A 18 2.76 7.83 -3.00
N GLN A 19 1.97 8.89 -2.87
CA GLN A 19 1.77 9.87 -3.93
C GLN A 19 1.76 11.28 -3.37
N THR A 20 2.19 12.21 -4.20
CA THR A 20 2.12 13.64 -3.89
C THR A 20 1.48 14.37 -5.05
N SER A 21 0.71 15.42 -4.74
CA SER A 21 0.05 16.25 -5.75
C SER A 21 1.05 17.03 -6.61
N GLY A 22 2.27 17.20 -6.12
CA GLY A 22 3.21 18.18 -6.65
C GLY A 22 2.75 19.61 -6.35
N ASP A 23 3.51 20.58 -6.85
CA ASP A 23 3.24 22.00 -6.64
C ASP A 23 1.87 22.40 -7.22
N LEU A 24 1.21 23.32 -6.52
CA LEU A 24 -0.02 23.96 -6.97
C LEU A 24 0.32 25.20 -7.80
N LEU A 25 0.01 25.16 -9.10
CA LEU A 25 0.23 26.28 -10.04
C LEU A 25 -1.06 26.60 -10.78
N ASN A 26 -1.49 27.86 -10.75
CA ASN A 26 -2.71 28.35 -11.41
C ASN A 26 -3.97 27.53 -11.07
N GLY A 27 -4.03 27.05 -9.83
CA GLY A 27 -5.12 26.24 -9.30
C GLY A 27 -5.17 24.79 -9.79
N LYS A 28 -4.07 24.30 -10.37
CA LYS A 28 -3.89 22.88 -10.73
C LYS A 28 -2.64 22.33 -10.07
N PHE A 29 -2.75 21.10 -9.60
CA PHE A 29 -1.61 20.35 -9.10
C PHE A 29 -0.81 19.76 -10.26
N LYS A 30 0.51 19.74 -10.13
CA LYS A 30 1.42 19.22 -11.17
C LYS A 30 1.16 17.74 -11.50
N SER A 31 0.91 16.92 -10.49
CA SER A 31 0.78 15.46 -10.61
C SER A 31 -0.68 14.98 -10.60
N TRP A 32 -1.61 15.78 -10.08
CA TRP A 32 -3.04 15.41 -10.01
C TRP A 32 -3.84 16.21 -11.03
N ASN A 33 -4.38 15.53 -12.03
CA ASN A 33 -5.20 16.17 -13.07
C ASN A 33 -6.69 16.00 -12.74
N ILE A 34 -7.32 17.10 -12.33
CA ILE A 34 -8.71 17.10 -11.83
C ILE A 34 -9.54 18.03 -12.71
N ASN A 35 -10.32 17.44 -13.60
CA ASN A 35 -11.11 18.21 -14.56
C ASN A 35 -12.28 18.90 -13.87
N GLY A 36 -12.33 20.23 -14.00
CA GLY A 36 -13.41 21.06 -13.47
C GLY A 36 -13.16 21.61 -12.06
N TYR A 37 -12.12 21.15 -11.38
CA TYR A 37 -11.73 21.65 -10.06
C TYR A 37 -10.58 22.65 -10.20
N LYS A 38 -10.65 23.74 -9.43
CA LYS A 38 -9.60 24.73 -9.30
C LYS A 38 -9.25 24.90 -7.83
N PHE A 39 -8.04 24.51 -7.47
CA PHE A 39 -7.57 24.55 -6.10
C PHE A 39 -6.97 25.91 -5.77
N SER A 40 -7.05 26.29 -4.50
CA SER A 40 -6.30 27.40 -3.94
C SER A 40 -5.72 26.95 -2.59
N TYR A 41 -4.64 27.61 -2.20
CA TYR A 41 -3.99 27.35 -0.93
C TYR A 41 -3.92 28.64 -0.15
N PHE A 42 -4.33 28.58 1.11
CA PHE A 42 -4.25 29.69 2.04
C PHE A 42 -3.36 29.31 3.22
N SER A 43 -2.48 30.23 3.62
CA SER A 43 -1.59 30.08 4.77
C SER A 43 -1.37 31.41 5.44
N ASN A 44 -1.69 31.48 6.73
CA ASN A 44 -1.27 32.54 7.64
C ASN A 44 -0.72 31.91 8.93
N GLU A 45 -0.56 32.70 10.00
CA GLU A 45 -0.06 32.21 11.29
C GLU A 45 -1.06 31.33 12.06
N GLN A 46 -2.36 31.46 11.78
CA GLN A 46 -3.45 30.80 12.51
C GLN A 46 -3.90 29.51 11.82
N GLU A 47 -3.89 29.49 10.49
CA GLU A 47 -4.47 28.42 9.70
C GLU A 47 -3.73 28.21 8.37
N LYS A 48 -3.79 26.95 7.93
CA LYS A 48 -3.30 26.50 6.64
C LYS A 48 -4.31 25.53 6.07
N TYR A 49 -4.91 25.87 4.94
CA TYR A 49 -5.92 25.04 4.31
C TYR A 49 -5.85 25.11 2.79
N PHE A 50 -6.30 24.02 2.17
CA PHE A 50 -6.64 24.01 0.76
C PHE A 50 -8.12 24.31 0.62
N ASN A 51 -8.46 25.14 -0.36
CA ASN A 51 -9.82 25.33 -0.80
C ASN A 51 -9.91 24.91 -2.27
N TYR A 52 -11.10 24.61 -2.74
CA TYR A 52 -11.34 24.33 -4.14
C TYR A 52 -12.65 24.94 -4.59
N SER A 53 -12.67 25.39 -5.84
CA SER A 53 -13.88 25.78 -6.55
C SER A 53 -14.07 24.87 -7.75
N VAL A 54 -15.31 24.82 -8.24
CA VAL A 54 -15.68 24.02 -9.40
C VAL A 54 -16.28 24.94 -10.45
N ARG A 55 -16.09 24.61 -11.73
CA ARG A 55 -16.69 25.37 -12.84
C ARG A 55 -18.22 25.35 -12.74
N GLU A 56 -18.84 26.45 -13.16
CA GLU A 56 -20.29 26.65 -13.11
C GLU A 56 -21.08 25.65 -13.98
N ASP A 57 -20.44 25.01 -14.96
CA ASP A 57 -21.05 24.00 -15.83
C ASP A 57 -21.17 22.61 -15.17
N VAL A 58 -20.62 22.44 -13.95
CA VAL A 58 -20.75 21.19 -13.19
C VAL A 58 -22.09 21.17 -12.45
N THR A 59 -22.97 20.27 -12.88
CA THR A 59 -24.34 20.12 -12.35
C THR A 59 -24.47 19.11 -11.20
N SER A 60 -23.41 18.35 -10.92
CA SER A 60 -23.33 17.43 -9.79
C SER A 60 -22.93 18.17 -8.51
N PHE A 61 -23.18 17.59 -7.33
CA PHE A 61 -22.72 18.14 -6.05
C PHE A 61 -21.22 17.84 -5.89
N PRO A 62 -20.32 18.82 -6.11
CA PRO A 62 -18.90 18.52 -6.19
C PRO A 62 -18.34 18.24 -4.80
N MET A 63 -17.81 17.03 -4.62
CA MET A 63 -17.22 16.58 -3.37
C MET A 63 -16.00 15.73 -3.65
N LEU A 64 -14.92 16.00 -2.93
CA LEU A 64 -13.75 15.13 -2.90
C LEU A 64 -13.84 14.23 -1.67
N GLN A 65 -13.86 12.92 -1.89
CA GLN A 65 -14.04 11.95 -0.82
C GLN A 65 -12.94 10.88 -0.86
N ILE A 66 -12.44 10.52 0.31
CA ILE A 66 -11.61 9.32 0.46
C ILE A 66 -12.56 8.14 0.58
N ASP A 67 -12.50 7.21 -0.37
CA ASP A 67 -13.32 6.01 -0.36
C ASP A 67 -12.69 4.91 0.52
N TRP A 68 -13.43 3.81 0.69
CA TRP A 68 -13.01 2.67 1.49
C TRP A 68 -11.77 1.95 0.95
N ASN A 69 -11.45 2.10 -0.35
CA ASN A 69 -10.23 1.54 -0.94
C ASN A 69 -9.02 2.50 -0.77
N SER A 70 -9.19 3.56 0.03
CA SER A 70 -8.16 4.57 0.29
C SER A 70 -7.75 5.33 -0.97
N SER A 71 -8.68 5.49 -1.92
CA SER A 71 -8.54 6.42 -3.03
C SER A 71 -9.28 7.72 -2.75
N LEU A 72 -8.65 8.83 -3.09
CA LEU A 72 -9.31 10.12 -3.17
C LEU A 72 -10.07 10.17 -4.49
N MET A 73 -11.39 10.28 -4.43
CA MET A 73 -12.30 10.27 -5.58
C MET A 73 -13.00 11.63 -5.70
N ASP A 74 -13.33 12.05 -6.92
CA ASP A 74 -14.33 13.07 -7.16
C ASP A 74 -15.76 12.50 -7.09
N ASP A 75 -16.75 13.38 -7.16
CA ASP A 75 -18.18 13.05 -7.13
C ASP A 75 -18.64 12.19 -8.33
N ARG A 76 -17.85 12.11 -9.40
CA ARG A 76 -18.09 11.27 -10.57
C ARG A 76 -17.38 9.91 -10.48
N GLY A 77 -16.70 9.63 -9.37
CA GLY A 77 -15.95 8.41 -9.15
C GLY A 77 -14.58 8.38 -9.83
N GLN A 78 -14.05 9.53 -10.29
CA GLN A 78 -12.70 9.62 -10.83
C GLN A 78 -11.67 9.58 -9.70
N SER A 79 -10.76 8.59 -9.74
CA SER A 79 -9.64 8.50 -8.80
C SER A 79 -8.58 9.56 -9.09
N LEU A 80 -8.29 10.37 -8.08
CA LEU A 80 -7.35 11.49 -8.10
C LEU A 80 -5.97 11.08 -7.59
N ALA A 81 -5.99 10.28 -6.53
CA ALA A 81 -4.82 9.69 -5.93
C ALA A 81 -5.26 8.40 -5.25
N SER A 82 -4.47 7.36 -5.44
CA SER A 82 -4.74 6.07 -4.82
C SER A 82 -3.63 5.73 -3.85
N CYS A 83 -4.04 5.30 -2.67
CA CYS A 83 -3.22 4.47 -1.84
C CYS A 83 -3.00 3.14 -2.56
N SER A 84 -1.87 2.97 -3.24
CA SER A 84 -1.66 1.75 -4.02
C SER A 84 -1.41 0.52 -3.13
N VAL A 85 -1.65 0.58 -1.81
CA VAL A 85 -1.57 -0.58 -0.94
C VAL A 85 -2.74 -1.55 -1.18
N PHE A 86 -3.88 -1.08 -1.69
CA PHE A 86 -5.07 -1.91 -1.89
C PHE A 86 -5.71 -1.69 -3.25
N ASN A 87 -5.74 -2.74 -4.06
CA ASN A 87 -6.78 -2.91 -5.06
C ASN A 87 -7.37 -4.30 -4.81
N GLN A 88 -8.38 -4.38 -3.93
CA GLN A 88 -9.02 -5.66 -3.58
C GLN A 88 -9.57 -6.42 -4.81
N TYR A 89 -9.76 -5.73 -5.93
CA TYR A 89 -10.20 -6.33 -7.20
C TYR A 89 -9.04 -6.75 -8.13
N ARG A 90 -7.77 -6.51 -7.75
CA ARG A 90 -6.56 -6.92 -8.49
C ARG A 90 -5.54 -7.61 -7.60
N VAL A 91 -6.01 -8.59 -6.80
CA VAL A 91 -5.17 -9.52 -6.03
C VAL A 91 -4.06 -10.16 -6.90
N SER A 92 -4.29 -10.31 -8.22
CA SER A 92 -3.34 -10.88 -9.18
C SER A 92 -2.14 -10.01 -9.55
N ASP A 93 -2.23 -8.68 -9.45
CA ASP A 93 -1.11 -7.76 -9.72
C ASP A 93 -0.35 -7.39 -8.44
N GLU A 94 -0.95 -7.63 -7.27
CA GLU A 94 -0.40 -7.29 -5.97
C GLU A 94 0.85 -8.11 -5.64
N TYR A 95 0.86 -9.43 -5.89
CA TYR A 95 2.02 -10.30 -5.67
C TYR A 95 3.22 -10.00 -6.59
N LYS A 96 3.00 -9.18 -7.63
CA LYS A 96 4.02 -8.79 -8.62
C LYS A 96 4.70 -7.46 -8.28
N ARG A 97 4.56 -6.92 -7.06
CA ARG A 97 5.41 -5.81 -6.62
C ARG A 97 6.80 -6.32 -6.24
N PRO A 98 7.85 -5.85 -6.91
CA PRO A 98 9.20 -6.30 -6.59
C PRO A 98 9.65 -5.73 -5.24
N ARG A 99 10.07 -6.61 -4.32
CA ARG A 99 10.91 -6.26 -3.17
C ARG A 99 12.29 -5.85 -3.67
N LYS A 100 12.74 -4.68 -3.23
CA LYS A 100 14.09 -4.16 -3.53
C LYS A 100 15.03 -4.52 -2.38
N CYS A 101 15.41 -5.78 -2.31
CA CYS A 101 16.44 -6.27 -1.40
C CYS A 101 17.64 -6.72 -2.25
N ASN A 102 18.72 -5.95 -2.22
CA ASN A 102 19.89 -6.06 -3.11
C ASN A 102 19.58 -5.80 -4.60
N SER A 103 20.54 -6.10 -5.50
CA SER A 103 20.42 -5.93 -6.97
C SER A 103 19.37 -6.82 -7.64
N SER A 104 18.62 -7.62 -6.88
CA SER A 104 17.63 -8.59 -7.35
C SER A 104 16.23 -8.19 -6.90
N SER A 105 15.28 -8.13 -7.82
CA SER A 105 13.86 -7.96 -7.51
C SER A 105 13.25 -9.31 -7.16
N SER A 106 12.65 -9.45 -5.98
CA SER A 106 11.89 -10.65 -5.58
C SER A 106 10.41 -10.36 -5.37
N TYR A 107 9.57 -11.39 -5.46
CA TYR A 107 8.12 -11.32 -5.27
C TYR A 107 7.72 -12.15 -4.04
N LEU A 108 6.51 -11.93 -3.51
CA LEU A 108 5.93 -12.79 -2.48
C LEU A 108 4.70 -13.47 -3.07
N VAL A 109 4.71 -14.81 -3.14
CA VAL A 109 3.66 -15.62 -3.77
C VAL A 109 3.00 -16.52 -2.73
N PRO A 110 1.65 -16.62 -2.71
CA PRO A 110 0.96 -17.51 -1.79
C PRO A 110 1.24 -18.98 -2.13
N LYS A 111 1.45 -19.80 -1.11
CA LYS A 111 1.41 -21.26 -1.17
C LYS A 111 0.72 -21.81 0.06
N SER A 112 -0.04 -22.90 -0.09
CA SER A 112 -0.68 -23.57 1.03
C SER A 112 0.24 -24.58 1.69
N GLY A 113 0.42 -24.49 3.01
CA GLY A 113 1.20 -25.47 3.76
C GLY A 113 1.65 -24.99 5.13
N PHE A 114 2.88 -25.36 5.49
CA PHE A 114 3.49 -25.09 6.80
C PHE A 114 4.94 -24.63 6.66
N MET A 115 5.39 -23.76 7.56
CA MET A 115 6.82 -23.48 7.73
C MET A 115 7.40 -24.42 8.79
N SER A 116 8.62 -24.92 8.52
CA SER A 116 9.44 -25.59 9.52
C SER A 116 10.14 -24.54 10.38
N GLY A 117 9.92 -24.63 11.69
CA GLY A 117 10.38 -23.64 12.66
C GLY A 117 9.37 -22.53 12.93
N ASP A 118 9.44 -21.99 14.13
CA ASP A 118 8.58 -20.88 14.54
C ASP A 118 9.00 -19.59 13.85
N GLY A 119 8.02 -18.85 13.34
CA GLY A 119 8.23 -17.49 12.88
C GLY A 119 8.18 -16.50 14.05
N ILE A 120 8.59 -15.27 13.78
CA ILE A 120 8.36 -14.17 14.70
C ILE A 120 6.87 -13.80 14.61
N LYS A 121 6.12 -14.14 15.66
CA LYS A 121 4.71 -13.76 15.81
C LYS A 121 4.61 -12.38 16.42
N PHE A 122 3.97 -11.46 15.70
CA PHE A 122 3.59 -10.15 16.24
C PHE A 122 2.35 -10.33 17.11
N ARG A 123 2.21 -9.50 18.15
CA ARG A 123 1.17 -9.72 19.16
C ARG A 123 -0.21 -9.49 18.55
N GLU A 124 -1.21 -10.26 18.97
CA GLU A 124 -2.60 -10.07 18.52
C GLU A 124 -3.12 -8.66 18.84
N SER A 125 -2.63 -8.04 19.91
CA SER A 125 -2.92 -6.65 20.29
C SER A 125 -2.51 -5.62 19.23
N ASP A 126 -1.63 -5.99 18.30
CA ASP A 126 -1.15 -5.09 17.26
C ASP A 126 -2.19 -4.88 16.16
N ASN A 127 -3.35 -5.58 16.22
CA ASN A 127 -4.47 -5.50 15.25
C ASN A 127 -3.99 -5.51 13.79
N MET A 128 -2.92 -6.25 13.53
CA MET A 128 -2.25 -6.25 12.24
C MET A 128 -3.06 -7.06 11.23
N THR A 129 -3.31 -6.45 10.08
CA THR A 129 -3.86 -7.14 8.92
C THR A 129 -2.76 -7.91 8.19
N LEU A 130 -3.14 -8.89 7.36
CA LEU A 130 -2.20 -9.57 6.46
C LEU A 130 -1.37 -8.59 5.60
N ALA A 131 -1.97 -7.46 5.20
CA ALA A 131 -1.26 -6.41 4.47
C ALA A 131 -0.19 -5.70 5.32
N ASP A 132 -0.42 -5.53 6.63
CA ASP A 132 0.59 -4.95 7.53
C ASP A 132 1.77 -5.91 7.67
N CYS A 133 1.46 -7.20 7.76
CA CYS A 133 2.45 -8.27 7.80
C CYS A 133 3.32 -8.27 6.55
N ARG A 134 2.67 -8.16 5.38
CA ARG A 134 3.35 -8.01 4.10
C ARG A 134 4.28 -6.80 4.11
N GLN A 135 3.83 -5.62 4.52
CA GLN A 135 4.65 -4.41 4.50
C GLN A 135 5.87 -4.55 5.41
N LYS A 136 5.72 -5.14 6.61
CA LYS A 136 6.85 -5.46 7.47
C LYS A 136 7.85 -6.38 6.79
N CYS A 137 7.37 -7.46 6.18
CA CYS A 137 8.20 -8.39 5.42
C CYS A 137 8.87 -7.74 4.19
N TYR A 138 8.22 -6.74 3.55
CA TYR A 138 8.82 -5.99 2.45
C TYR A 138 9.94 -5.04 2.89
N LYS A 139 9.86 -4.52 4.12
CA LYS A 139 10.87 -3.62 4.70
C LYS A 139 12.06 -4.39 5.29
N ASP A 140 11.87 -5.64 5.69
CA ASP A 140 12.91 -6.51 6.24
C ASP A 140 13.46 -7.46 5.18
N CYS A 141 14.69 -7.20 4.72
CA CYS A 141 15.35 -8.03 3.70
C CYS A 141 15.81 -9.41 4.18
N SER A 142 15.70 -9.71 5.48
CA SER A 142 15.85 -11.08 5.97
C SER A 142 14.55 -11.89 5.85
N CYS A 143 13.40 -11.23 5.69
CA CYS A 143 12.11 -11.89 5.56
C CYS A 143 11.99 -12.67 4.24
N VAL A 144 11.76 -13.98 4.34
CA VAL A 144 11.51 -14.87 3.19
C VAL A 144 10.06 -15.33 3.10
N ALA A 145 9.30 -15.25 4.19
CA ALA A 145 7.89 -15.60 4.17
C ALA A 145 7.08 -14.85 5.24
N TYR A 146 5.77 -14.71 5.02
CA TYR A 146 4.83 -14.23 6.04
C TYR A 146 3.46 -14.91 5.90
N ALA A 147 2.68 -14.89 6.98
CA ALA A 147 1.32 -15.42 7.00
C ALA A 147 0.48 -14.73 8.09
N ALA A 148 -0.83 -14.78 7.94
CA ALA A 148 -1.73 -14.50 9.06
C ALA A 148 -1.63 -15.61 10.11
N THR A 149 -1.77 -15.25 11.38
CA THR A 149 -1.88 -16.23 12.48
C THR A 149 -3.32 -16.69 12.65
N ASN A 150 -4.30 -15.84 12.35
CA ASN A 150 -5.72 -16.16 12.34
C ASN A 150 -6.24 -16.31 10.91
N ARG A 151 -6.76 -17.50 10.58
CA ARG A 151 -7.30 -17.83 9.23
C ARG A 151 -8.73 -17.35 9.00
N ALA A 152 -9.48 -17.09 10.07
CA ALA A 152 -10.89 -16.76 9.94
C ALA A 152 -11.12 -15.34 9.37
N ASN A 153 -10.15 -14.45 9.56
CA ASN A 153 -10.27 -13.03 9.23
C ASN A 153 -8.96 -12.42 8.70
N ASP A 154 -7.96 -13.24 8.38
CA ASP A 154 -6.63 -12.82 7.91
C ASP A 154 -5.95 -11.77 8.81
N THR A 155 -6.12 -11.91 10.13
CA THR A 155 -5.47 -11.05 11.12
C THR A 155 -4.30 -11.73 11.82
N GLY A 156 -3.49 -10.88 12.45
CA GLY A 156 -2.23 -11.27 13.05
C GLY A 156 -1.14 -11.46 12.00
N CYS A 157 0.08 -11.62 12.47
CA CYS A 157 1.24 -11.64 11.60
C CYS A 157 2.31 -12.56 12.15
N GLU A 158 2.78 -13.46 11.31
CA GLU A 158 3.95 -14.28 11.55
C GLU A 158 4.90 -14.13 10.37
N ILE A 159 6.17 -13.85 10.66
CA ILE A 159 7.22 -13.62 9.66
C ILE A 159 8.36 -14.62 9.87
N TRP A 160 8.84 -15.19 8.78
CA TRP A 160 9.99 -16.09 8.77
C TRP A 160 11.19 -15.49 8.03
N SER A 161 12.37 -15.78 8.56
CA SER A 161 13.65 -15.39 7.98
C SER A 161 14.30 -16.53 7.20
N ARG A 162 15.37 -16.21 6.47
CA ARG A 162 16.21 -17.20 5.76
C ARG A 162 16.62 -18.36 6.69
N GLY A 163 16.64 -19.57 6.14
CA GLY A 163 16.98 -20.80 6.87
C GLY A 163 15.77 -21.61 7.35
N THR A 164 14.56 -21.08 7.19
CA THR A 164 13.30 -21.82 7.39
C THR A 164 12.92 -22.56 6.11
N MET A 165 12.30 -23.74 6.22
CA MET A 165 11.84 -24.51 5.04
C MET A 165 10.32 -24.58 5.00
N PHE A 166 9.75 -24.44 3.81
CA PHE A 166 8.32 -24.62 3.59
C PHE A 166 8.00 -26.07 3.23
N LYS A 167 6.90 -26.58 3.78
CA LYS A 167 6.31 -27.87 3.45
C LYS A 167 4.91 -27.65 2.90
N GLU A 168 4.74 -27.96 1.62
CA GLU A 168 3.45 -27.90 0.94
C GLU A 168 2.48 -28.92 1.56
N SER A 169 1.25 -28.49 1.80
CA SER A 169 0.16 -29.34 2.26
C SER A 169 -1.16 -28.67 1.94
N ASN A 170 -2.14 -29.49 1.56
CA ASN A 170 -3.51 -29.07 1.30
C ASN A 170 -4.49 -29.63 2.35
N ASP A 171 -3.98 -29.99 3.53
CA ASP A 171 -4.82 -30.46 4.63
C ASP A 171 -5.68 -29.31 5.18
N ASP A 172 -6.78 -29.62 5.87
CA ASP A 172 -7.65 -28.60 6.51
C ASP A 172 -6.89 -27.70 7.50
N ASN A 173 -5.76 -28.20 8.00
CA ASN A 173 -4.88 -27.48 8.90
C ASN A 173 -3.80 -26.65 8.18
N SER A 174 -3.73 -26.67 6.85
CA SER A 174 -2.82 -25.81 6.08
C SER A 174 -3.25 -24.34 6.13
N ARG A 175 -2.33 -23.43 5.80
CA ARG A 175 -2.63 -22.00 5.63
C ARG A 175 -1.86 -21.42 4.47
N ASP A 176 -2.38 -20.31 3.95
CA ASP A 176 -1.66 -19.50 2.98
C ASP A 176 -0.44 -18.85 3.61
N ILE A 177 0.73 -19.23 3.09
CA ILE A 177 2.02 -18.66 3.42
C ILE A 177 2.55 -17.97 2.18
N TYR A 178 2.83 -16.68 2.31
CA TYR A 178 3.35 -15.86 1.24
C TYR A 178 4.87 -15.91 1.24
N MET A 179 5.45 -16.53 0.22
CA MET A 179 6.88 -16.86 0.16
C MET A 179 7.63 -16.12 -0.92
N GLU A 180 8.92 -15.90 -0.68
CA GLU A 180 9.82 -15.26 -1.62
C GLU A 180 9.98 -16.08 -2.91
N PHE A 181 9.72 -15.43 -4.04
CA PHE A 181 9.97 -15.95 -5.37
C PHE A 181 10.94 -15.04 -6.11
N ILE A 182 12.08 -15.60 -6.53
CA ILE A 182 13.08 -14.92 -7.34
C ILE A 182 12.95 -15.44 -8.77
N PRO A 183 12.61 -14.60 -9.77
CA PRO A 183 12.51 -15.03 -11.16
C PRO A 183 13.86 -15.55 -11.69
N PRO A 184 13.87 -16.64 -12.46
CA PRO A 184 15.08 -17.13 -13.11
C PRO A 184 15.65 -16.04 -14.05
N GLY A 185 16.97 -15.82 -13.98
CA GLY A 185 17.67 -14.77 -14.75
C GLY A 185 18.02 -13.49 -13.99
N LYS A 186 17.67 -13.38 -12.70
CA LYS A 186 18.06 -12.24 -11.82
C LYS A 186 19.01 -12.61 -10.67
N CYS A 187 19.53 -13.83 -10.64
CA CYS A 187 20.63 -14.18 -9.75
C CYS A 187 21.97 -13.76 -10.38
N LYS A 188 22.80 -13.02 -9.63
CA LYS A 188 24.21 -12.82 -10.00
C LYS A 188 24.96 -14.14 -9.82
N SER A 189 25.84 -14.40 -10.79
CA SER A 189 27.01 -15.27 -10.68
C SER A 189 27.73 -15.01 -9.36
N ALA A 190 27.93 -16.08 -8.59
CA ALA A 190 28.93 -16.14 -7.52
C ALA A 190 30.31 -16.31 -8.15
#